data_AF-A0A432S0U7-F1
#
_entry.id   AF-A0A432S0U7-F1
#
_cell.length_a   1.000
_cell.length_b   1.000
_cell.length_c   1.000
_cell.angle_alpha   90.00
_cell.angle_beta   90.00
_cell.angle_gamma   90.00
#
_symmetry.space_group_name_H-M   'P 1'
#
loop_
_entity.id
_entity.type
_entity.pdbx_description
1 polymer ?
#
loop_
_entity_poly.entity_id
_entity_poly.type
_entity_poly.pdbx_seq_one_letter_code
_entity_poly.pdbx_strand_id
1 'polypeptide(L)'
;MKNVKIIEMKELGKGKYVFLSGQIIHPKDNPTKYTIKLTGKNVDIYLVVGRKGVYILNRELMRDLTERVWLDYLKKYLKSSRRGSRAKGDEIKHPSRIEEDKLRNFLKEKGFYPCDCFFIDFSAEKPKSEEEAKSYLKEIEKIINKAKKTIEV
;
A
#
# COMPACT_ATOMS: atom_id res chain seq x y z
N MET A 1 -15.18 -17.96 -3.89
CA MET A 1 -15.25 -16.55 -3.43
C MET A 1 -13.84 -16.05 -3.21
N LYS A 2 -13.51 -14.82 -3.63
CA LYS A 2 -12.20 -14.22 -3.31
C LYS A 2 -12.18 -13.79 -1.85
N ASN A 3 -11.13 -14.14 -1.11
CA ASN A 3 -10.94 -13.74 0.27
C ASN A 3 -10.38 -12.32 0.33
N VAL A 4 -11.20 -11.39 0.82
CA VAL A 4 -10.85 -9.98 0.96
C VAL A 4 -10.47 -9.67 2.41
N LYS A 5 -9.38 -8.93 2.61
CA LYS A 5 -8.98 -8.39 3.90
C LYS A 5 -8.99 -6.87 3.88
N ILE A 6 -9.75 -6.27 4.78
CA ILE A 6 -9.76 -4.82 4.98
C ILE A 6 -8.64 -4.45 5.97
N ILE A 7 -7.87 -3.42 5.65
CA ILE A 7 -6.78 -2.89 6.48
C ILE A 7 -6.95 -1.38 6.60
N GLU A 8 -7.22 -0.91 7.82
CA GLU A 8 -7.28 0.51 8.11
C GLU A 8 -5.88 1.06 8.41
N MET A 9 -5.52 2.18 7.76
CA MET A 9 -4.30 2.91 8.09
C MET A 9 -4.49 3.69 9.39
N LYS A 10 -3.45 3.72 10.24
CA LYS A 10 -3.44 4.44 11.51
C LYS A 10 -2.48 5.62 11.45
N GLU A 11 -2.83 6.71 12.13
CA GLU A 11 -1.94 7.86 12.27
C GLU A 11 -0.83 7.56 13.29
N LEU A 12 0.43 7.81 12.89
CA LEU A 12 1.63 7.66 13.73
C LEU A 12 2.18 9.00 14.25
N GLY A 13 1.51 10.12 13.93
CA GLY A 13 1.90 11.49 14.27
C GLY A 13 2.42 12.29 13.07
N LYS A 14 2.37 13.63 13.19
CA LYS A 14 2.73 14.59 12.12
C LYS A 14 1.98 14.33 10.79
N GLY A 15 0.73 13.86 10.85
CA GLY A 15 -0.08 13.57 9.67
C GLY A 15 0.35 12.35 8.86
N LYS A 16 1.22 11.48 9.39
CA LYS A 16 1.65 10.24 8.72
C LYS A 16 0.71 9.09 9.01
N TYR A 17 0.11 8.55 7.95
CA TYR A 17 -0.78 7.38 8.02
C TYR A 17 -0.01 6.15 7.55
N VAL A 18 -0.11 5.05 8.30
CA VAL A 18 0.56 3.79 7.98
C VAL A 18 -0.35 2.58 8.14
N PHE A 19 -0.04 1.51 7.43
CA PHE A 19 -0.55 0.18 7.75
C PHE A 19 0.58 -0.84 7.90
N LEU A 20 0.26 -1.96 8.53
CA LEU A 20 1.13 -3.12 8.65
C LEU A 20 0.82 -4.09 7.50
N SER A 21 1.72 -4.21 6.53
CA SER A 21 1.55 -5.19 5.44
C SER A 21 1.92 -6.60 5.87
N GLY A 22 2.70 -6.74 6.93
CA GLY A 22 3.16 -8.03 7.43
C GLY A 22 4.51 -7.92 8.13
N GLN A 23 5.35 -8.93 7.93
CA GLN A 23 6.69 -9.03 8.51
C GLN A 23 7.71 -9.45 7.46
N ILE A 24 8.89 -8.86 7.54
CA ILE A 24 10.09 -9.34 6.87
C ILE A 24 10.87 -10.19 7.87
N ILE A 25 11.21 -11.40 7.46
CA ILE A 25 11.97 -12.34 8.28
C ILE A 25 13.33 -12.51 7.61
N HIS A 26 14.41 -12.24 8.33
CA HIS A 26 15.76 -12.33 7.78
C HIS A 26 16.78 -12.75 8.85
N PRO A 27 17.89 -13.42 8.48
CA PRO A 27 19.01 -13.63 9.36
C PRO A 27 19.61 -12.31 9.84
N LYS A 28 20.10 -12.28 11.08
CA LYS A 28 20.74 -11.13 11.70
C LYS A 28 21.98 -10.68 10.91
N ASP A 29 22.79 -11.64 10.48
CA ASP A 29 24.06 -11.36 9.82
C ASP A 29 23.90 -11.10 8.32
N ASN A 30 22.80 -11.57 7.73
CA ASN A 30 22.54 -11.43 6.30
C ASN A 30 21.09 -10.97 6.00
N PRO A 31 20.79 -9.67 6.18
CA PRO A 31 19.44 -9.14 5.97
C PRO A 31 19.00 -9.08 4.49
N THR A 32 19.88 -9.36 3.52
CA THR A 32 19.50 -9.47 2.10
C THR A 32 18.84 -10.81 1.77
N LYS A 33 19.03 -11.84 2.60
CA LYS A 33 18.30 -13.11 2.50
C LYS A 33 17.06 -13.02 3.37
N TYR A 34 15.91 -12.72 2.78
CA TYR A 34 14.68 -12.49 3.54
C TYR A 34 13.46 -13.22 2.97
N THR A 35 12.45 -13.40 3.81
CA THR A 35 11.13 -13.89 3.44
C THR A 35 10.08 -12.86 3.84
N ILE A 36 9.13 -12.60 2.95
CA ILE A 36 8.00 -11.70 3.20
C ILE A 36 6.81 -12.53 3.66
N LYS A 37 6.33 -12.27 4.88
CA LYS A 37 5.10 -12.83 5.42
C LYS A 37 4.03 -11.75 5.48
N LEU A 38 3.13 -11.74 4.49
CA LEU A 38 2.01 -10.81 4.44
C LEU A 38 0.99 -11.04 5.57
N THR A 39 0.25 -10.01 5.91
CA THR A 39 -0.80 -10.04 6.93
C THR A 39 -2.00 -10.87 6.47
N GLY A 40 -2.43 -11.83 7.29
CA GLY A 40 -3.55 -12.71 6.93
C GLY A 40 -3.14 -13.89 6.04
N LYS A 41 -3.70 -15.06 6.36
CA LYS A 41 -3.54 -16.28 5.56
C LYS A 41 -4.60 -16.32 4.46
N ASN A 42 -4.27 -16.87 3.31
CA ASN A 42 -5.21 -17.11 2.20
C ASN A 42 -6.01 -15.88 1.75
N VAL A 43 -5.40 -14.70 1.81
CA VAL A 43 -5.98 -13.44 1.32
C VAL A 43 -5.62 -13.26 -0.15
N ASP A 44 -6.66 -13.04 -0.98
CA ASP A 44 -6.55 -12.76 -2.41
C ASP A 44 -6.43 -11.26 -2.68
N ILE A 45 -7.21 -10.47 -1.94
CA ILE A 45 -7.32 -9.01 -2.11
C ILE A 45 -7.20 -8.32 -0.75
N TYR A 46 -6.41 -7.25 -0.72
CA TYR A 46 -6.28 -6.32 0.38
C TYR A 46 -6.98 -5.01 0.01
N LEU A 47 -7.97 -4.63 0.80
CA LEU A 47 -8.60 -3.32 0.74
C LEU A 47 -7.96 -2.44 1.82
N VAL A 48 -7.05 -1.56 1.43
CA VAL A 48 -6.39 -0.64 2.35
C VAL A 48 -7.17 0.67 2.37
N VAL A 49 -7.63 1.09 3.55
CA VAL A 49 -8.38 2.33 3.75
C VAL A 49 -7.45 3.33 4.44
N GLY A 50 -6.99 4.31 3.67
CA GLY A 50 -6.13 5.39 4.13
C GLY A 50 -6.87 6.70 4.34
N ARG A 51 -6.13 7.76 4.69
CA ARG A 51 -6.69 9.11 4.82
C ARG A 51 -6.94 9.74 3.46
N LYS A 52 -6.05 9.48 2.51
CA LYS A 52 -6.04 10.04 1.16
C LYS A 52 -6.76 9.15 0.15
N GLY A 53 -7.18 7.94 0.51
CA GLY A 53 -7.84 7.08 -0.47
C GLY A 53 -8.15 5.67 0.01
N VAL A 54 -8.83 4.93 -0.86
CA VAL A 54 -9.02 3.48 -0.74
C VAL A 54 -8.21 2.80 -1.83
N TYR A 55 -7.47 1.76 -1.45
CA TYR A 55 -6.53 1.07 -2.34
C TYR A 55 -6.84 -0.43 -2.36
N ILE A 56 -6.97 -1.00 -3.56
CA ILE A 56 -7.23 -2.42 -3.77
C ILE A 56 -5.94 -3.06 -4.29
N LEU A 57 -5.33 -3.91 -3.47
CA LEU A 57 -4.10 -4.62 -3.83
C LEU A 57 -4.40 -6.11 -3.90
N ASN A 58 -4.08 -6.74 -5.03
CA ASN A 58 -3.97 -8.19 -5.04
C ASN A 58 -2.75 -8.64 -4.21
N ARG A 59 -2.63 -9.94 -3.97
CA ARG A 59 -1.54 -10.50 -3.16
C ARG A 59 -0.15 -10.21 -3.71
N GLU A 60 0.00 -10.17 -5.02
CA GLU A 60 1.26 -9.87 -5.70
C GLU A 60 1.67 -8.40 -5.52
N LEU A 61 0.76 -7.46 -5.79
CA LEU A 61 0.99 -6.02 -5.58
C LEU A 61 1.35 -5.70 -4.12
N MET A 62 0.67 -6.33 -3.15
CA MET A 62 0.99 -6.17 -1.74
C MET A 62 2.39 -6.71 -1.40
N ARG A 63 2.81 -7.81 -2.03
CA ARG A 63 4.16 -8.39 -1.87
C ARG A 63 5.22 -7.48 -2.47
N ASP A 64 5.05 -7.06 -3.71
CA ASP A 64 5.94 -6.13 -4.42
C ASP A 64 6.14 -4.82 -3.66
N LEU A 65 5.04 -4.22 -3.18
CA LEU A 65 5.09 -3.00 -2.40
C LEU A 65 5.87 -3.22 -1.09
N THR A 66 5.61 -4.33 -0.40
CA THR A 66 6.30 -4.68 0.85
C THR A 66 7.79 -4.90 0.62
N GLU A 67 8.16 -5.55 -0.48
CA GLU A 67 9.53 -5.79 -0.90
C GLU A 67 10.26 -4.48 -1.19
N ARG A 68 9.65 -3.60 -1.99
CA ARG A 68 10.22 -2.28 -2.31
C ARG A 68 10.51 -1.47 -1.06
N VAL A 69 9.54 -1.39 -0.14
CA VAL A 69 9.71 -0.64 1.13
C VAL A 69 10.84 -1.24 1.97
N TRP A 70 10.98 -2.58 1.97
CA TRP A 70 12.08 -3.26 2.63
C TRP A 70 13.43 -2.94 1.99
N LEU A 71 13.56 -3.01 0.67
CA LEU A 71 14.81 -2.70 -0.03
C LEU A 71 15.28 -1.27 0.22
N ASP A 72 14.35 -0.31 0.25
CA ASP A 72 14.67 1.09 0.58
C ASP A 72 15.10 1.27 2.04
N TYR A 73 14.49 0.52 2.96
CA TYR A 73 14.94 0.47 4.35
C TYR A 73 16.34 -0.16 4.46
N LEU A 74 16.57 -1.26 3.75
CA LEU A 74 17.78 -2.06 3.79
C LEU A 74 19.02 -1.25 3.39
N LYS A 75 18.90 -0.38 2.38
CA LYS A 75 19.95 0.57 1.96
C LYS A 75 20.48 1.42 3.13
N LYS A 76 19.61 1.80 4.08
CA LYS A 76 19.97 2.56 5.27
C LYS A 76 20.40 1.65 6.42
N TYR A 77 19.71 0.53 6.59
CA TYR A 77 19.97 -0.44 7.65
C TYR A 77 21.37 -1.05 7.58
N LEU A 78 21.83 -1.40 6.37
CA LEU A 78 23.18 -1.96 6.15
C LEU A 78 24.30 -1.01 6.58
N LYS A 79 24.07 0.31 6.50
CA LYS A 79 25.03 1.34 6.91
C LYS A 79 25.01 1.62 8.42
N SER A 80 24.08 1.01 9.17
CA SER A 80 23.96 1.24 10.62
C SER A 80 24.96 0.39 11.40
N SER A 81 25.71 1.03 12.30
CA SER A 81 26.64 0.37 13.24
C SER A 81 25.93 -0.39 14.37
N ARG A 82 24.65 -0.11 14.62
CA ARG A 82 23.83 -0.76 15.67
C ARG A 82 22.99 -1.91 15.14
N ARG A 83 23.38 -2.48 13.99
CA ARG A 83 22.65 -3.57 13.32
C ARG A 83 22.56 -4.79 14.22
N GLY A 84 21.36 -5.33 14.40
CA GLY A 84 21.14 -6.56 15.16
C GLY A 84 21.55 -6.52 16.65
N SER A 85 22.04 -5.40 17.19
CA SER A 85 22.60 -5.33 18.55
C SER A 85 21.55 -5.56 19.63
N ARG A 86 20.28 -5.34 19.31
CA ARG A 86 19.12 -5.59 20.18
C ARG A 86 18.38 -6.90 19.89
N ALA A 87 18.81 -7.66 18.88
CA ALA A 87 18.16 -8.92 18.52
C ALA A 87 18.65 -10.05 19.42
N LYS A 88 17.70 -10.74 20.08
CA LYS A 88 17.95 -11.85 21.00
C LYS A 88 18.13 -13.22 20.31
N GLY A 89 18.29 -13.24 18.98
CA GLY A 89 18.47 -14.48 18.21
C GLY A 89 18.99 -14.24 16.80
N ASP A 90 19.23 -15.34 16.08
CA ASP A 90 19.84 -15.34 14.75
C ASP A 90 18.88 -14.90 13.65
N GLU A 91 17.58 -14.94 13.92
CA GLU A 91 16.52 -14.48 13.02
C GLU A 91 15.86 -13.21 13.57
N ILE A 92 15.70 -12.21 12.70
CA ILE A 92 15.01 -10.96 12.99
C ILE A 92 13.67 -10.94 12.28
N LYS A 93 12.60 -10.67 13.03
CA LYS A 93 11.23 -10.47 12.53
C LYS A 93 10.90 -8.99 12.53
N HIS A 94 11.14 -8.33 11.41
CA HIS A 94 10.93 -6.90 11.25
C HIS A 94 9.49 -6.61 10.79
N PRO A 95 8.69 -5.82 11.52
CA PRO A 95 7.36 -5.43 11.05
C PRO A 95 7.49 -4.51 9.83
N SER A 96 6.78 -4.81 8.74
CA SER A 96 6.75 -3.93 7.58
C SER A 96 5.61 -2.93 7.72
N ARG A 97 5.98 -1.65 7.91
CA ARG A 97 5.07 -0.52 7.98
C ARG A 97 5.17 0.28 6.69
N ILE A 98 4.03 0.52 6.06
CA ILE A 98 3.94 1.23 4.79
C ILE A 98 3.19 2.54 5.01
N GLU A 99 3.86 3.64 4.70
CA GLU A 99 3.26 4.98 4.69
C GLU A 99 2.37 5.16 3.46
N GLU A 100 1.26 5.88 3.62
CA GLU A 100 0.26 6.08 2.55
C GLU A 100 0.89 6.69 1.28
N ASP A 101 1.80 7.64 1.43
CA ASP A 101 2.48 8.26 0.29
C ASP A 101 3.38 7.27 -0.47
N LYS A 102 3.98 6.29 0.21
CA LYS A 102 4.77 5.24 -0.46
C LYS A 102 3.87 4.30 -1.26
N LEU A 103 2.71 3.95 -0.71
CA LEU A 103 1.69 3.16 -1.41
C LEU A 103 1.22 3.89 -2.68
N ARG A 104 0.86 5.17 -2.56
CA ARG A 104 0.42 5.99 -3.70
C ARG A 104 1.48 6.10 -4.79
N ASN A 105 2.72 6.39 -4.42
CA ASN A 105 3.82 6.50 -5.39
C ASN A 105 4.09 5.16 -6.08
N PHE A 106 4.07 4.06 -5.34
CA PHE A 106 4.22 2.71 -5.92
C PHE A 106 3.14 2.41 -6.95
N LEU A 107 1.87 2.71 -6.65
CA LEU A 107 0.76 2.48 -7.58
C LEU A 107 0.89 3.32 -8.85
N LYS A 108 1.25 4.61 -8.71
CA LYS A 108 1.51 5.50 -9.86
C LYS A 108 2.63 4.95 -10.75
N GLU A 109 3.73 4.50 -10.16
CA GLU A 109 4.85 3.93 -10.91
C GLU A 109 4.52 2.60 -11.59
N LYS A 110 3.55 1.83 -11.06
CA LYS A 110 3.01 0.64 -11.71
C LYS A 110 1.96 0.98 -12.79
N GLY A 111 1.68 2.26 -13.04
CA GLY A 111 0.75 2.73 -14.07
C GLY A 111 -0.72 2.76 -13.63
N PHE A 112 -1.02 2.65 -12.33
CA PHE A 112 -2.39 2.80 -11.83
C PHE A 112 -2.74 4.27 -11.63
N TYR A 113 -3.91 4.69 -12.12
CA TYR A 113 -4.40 6.06 -11.97
C TYR A 113 -5.47 6.20 -10.87
N PRO A 114 -5.60 7.39 -10.23
CA PRO A 114 -6.59 7.77 -9.20
C PRO A 114 -8.05 7.39 -9.40
N CYS A 115 -8.44 7.02 -10.62
CA CYS A 115 -9.81 6.71 -11.00
C CYS A 115 -9.95 5.32 -11.66
N ASP A 116 -8.85 4.57 -11.82
CA ASP A 116 -8.94 3.17 -12.21
C ASP A 116 -9.35 2.36 -10.98
N CYS A 117 -10.20 1.35 -11.15
CA CYS A 117 -10.89 0.58 -10.10
C CYS A 117 -10.03 0.04 -8.92
N PHE A 118 -8.72 0.22 -8.92
CA PHE A 118 -7.75 -0.16 -7.89
C PHE A 118 -7.43 0.94 -6.87
N PHE A 119 -7.81 2.19 -7.13
CA PHE A 119 -7.44 3.34 -6.31
C PHE A 119 -8.51 4.42 -6.41
N ILE A 120 -9.07 4.84 -5.27
CA ILE A 120 -9.92 6.03 -5.17
C ILE A 120 -9.12 7.08 -4.40
N ASP A 121 -8.68 8.14 -5.07
CA ASP A 121 -7.93 9.23 -4.44
C ASP A 121 -8.87 10.29 -3.85
N PHE A 122 -8.97 10.34 -2.53
CA PHE A 122 -9.63 11.43 -1.79
C PHE A 122 -8.73 12.66 -1.61
N SER A 123 -7.44 12.57 -1.92
CA SER A 123 -6.51 13.69 -1.85
C SER A 123 -6.39 14.47 -3.15
N ALA A 124 -7.44 14.44 -3.98
CA ALA A 124 -7.56 15.29 -5.15
C ALA A 124 -6.90 16.64 -4.85
N GLU A 125 -5.97 17.07 -5.71
CA GLU A 125 -5.74 18.51 -5.86
C GLU A 125 -7.13 19.12 -5.85
N LYS A 126 -7.46 19.88 -4.79
CA LYS A 126 -8.78 20.49 -4.71
C LYS A 126 -8.97 21.16 -6.07
N PRO A 127 -10.05 20.84 -6.81
CA PRO A 127 -10.25 21.42 -8.12
C PRO A 127 -10.04 22.92 -7.97
N LYS A 128 -9.08 23.46 -8.72
CA LYS A 128 -8.63 24.84 -8.57
C LYS A 128 -9.72 25.82 -9.01
N SER A 129 -10.71 25.31 -9.75
CA SER A 129 -11.93 26.00 -10.15
C SER A 129 -13.14 25.07 -10.16
N GLU A 130 -14.33 25.66 -10.28
CA GLU A 130 -15.60 24.94 -10.38
C GLU A 130 -15.70 24.09 -11.66
N GLU A 131 -15.08 24.54 -12.76
CA GLU A 131 -15.02 23.81 -14.04
C GLU A 131 -14.24 22.50 -13.90
N GLU A 132 -13.13 22.52 -13.17
CA GLU A 132 -12.33 21.32 -12.91
C GLU A 132 -13.12 20.31 -12.05
N ALA A 133 -13.85 20.79 -11.04
CA ALA A 133 -14.73 19.96 -10.22
C ALA A 133 -15.84 19.30 -11.06
N LYS A 134 -16.48 20.07 -11.97
CA LYS A 134 -17.49 19.57 -12.91
C LYS A 134 -16.92 18.53 -13.86
N SER A 135 -15.67 18.69 -14.30
CA SER A 135 -14.98 17.72 -15.15
C SER A 135 -14.78 16.39 -14.42
N TYR A 136 -14.31 16.42 -13.17
CA TYR A 136 -14.10 15.22 -12.36
C TYR A 136 -15.41 14.48 -12.09
N LEU A 137 -16.49 15.22 -11.77
CA LEU A 137 -17.83 14.64 -11.60
C LEU A 137 -18.31 13.89 -12.84
N LYS A 138 -18.12 14.46 -14.04
CA LYS A 138 -18.49 13.80 -15.30
C LYS A 138 -17.73 12.49 -15.53
N GLU A 139 -16.44 12.44 -15.18
CA GLU A 139 -15.67 11.21 -15.30
C GLU A 139 -16.14 10.14 -14.31
N ILE A 140 -16.47 10.53 -13.07
CA ILE A 140 -17.07 9.62 -12.07
C ILE A 140 -18.42 9.08 -12.58
N GLU A 141 -19.29 9.93 -13.12
CA GLU A 141 -20.58 9.52 -13.70
C GLU A 141 -20.41 8.54 -14.86
N LYS A 142 -19.43 8.75 -15.75
CA LYS A 142 -19.11 7.81 -16.83
C LYS A 142 -18.70 6.45 -16.28
N ILE A 143 -17.84 6.42 -15.26
CA ILE A 143 -17.41 5.18 -14.61
C ILE A 143 -18.62 4.44 -14.02
N ILE A 144 -19.49 5.15 -13.30
CA ILE A 144 -20.71 4.58 -12.69
C ILE A 144 -21.64 4.01 -13.78
N ASN A 145 -21.88 4.75 -14.85
CA ASN A 145 -22.76 4.31 -15.94
C ASN A 145 -22.20 3.09 -16.67
N LYS A 146 -20.88 3.03 -16.87
CA LYS A 146 -20.21 1.86 -17.45
C LYS A 146 -20.36 0.64 -16.54
N ALA A 147 -20.19 0.81 -15.24
CA ALA A 147 -20.38 -0.26 -14.26
C ALA A 147 -21.82 -0.78 -14.25
N LYS A 148 -22.84 0.11 -14.22
CA LYS A 148 -24.26 -0.29 -14.26
C LYS A 148 -24.61 -1.11 -15.49
N LYS A 149 -24.17 -0.69 -16.67
CA LYS A 149 -24.39 -1.44 -17.92
C LYS A 149 -23.73 -2.82 -17.95
N THR A 150 -22.72 -3.05 -17.12
CA THR A 150 -22.04 -4.35 -17.05
C THR A 150 -22.76 -5.31 -16.08
N ILE A 151 -23.59 -4.78 -15.17
CA ILE A 151 -24.36 -5.55 -14.18
C ILE A 151 -25.75 -5.95 -14.73
N GLU A 152 -26.27 -5.23 -15.72
CA GLU A 152 -27.54 -5.52 -16.40
C GLU A 152 -27.42 -6.56 -17.54
N VAL A 153 -26.24 -7.20 -17.70
CA VAL A 153 -25.97 -8.26 -18.69
C VAL A 153 -25.77 -9.60 -17.98
#